data_AF-A0AAJ1V9I5-F1
#
_entry.id   AF-A0AAJ1V9I5-F1
#
_cell.length_a   1.000
_cell.length_b   1.000
_cell.length_c   1.000
_cell.angle_alpha   90.00
_cell.angle_beta   90.00
_cell.angle_gamma   90.00
#
_symmetry.space_group_name_H-M   'P 1'
#
loop_
_entity.id
_entity.type
_entity.pdbx_description
1 polymer ?
#
loop_
_entity_poly.entity_id
_entity_poly.type
_entity_poly.pdbx_seq_one_letter_code
_entity_poly.pdbx_strand_id
1 'polypeptide(L)'
;MPNEELQKMKDRIKVLEQKKRVLEHKVSNEARKERTRRLIQKGALLEKYLEEESMSLKDTENLLKVLANFKNNNKEYVIRQIKSLDEEVH
;
A
#
# COMPACT_ATOMS: atom_id res chain seq x y z
N MET A 1 46.61 0.17 25.75
CA MET A 1 46.22 1.57 25.45
C MET A 1 44.71 1.63 25.25
N PRO A 2 43.92 1.90 26.31
CA PRO A 2 42.44 1.86 26.28
C PRO A 2 41.77 2.80 25.24
N ASN A 3 42.52 3.79 24.76
CA ASN A 3 42.02 4.83 23.87
C ASN A 3 41.83 4.36 22.41
N GLU A 4 42.61 3.39 21.94
CA GLU A 4 42.45 2.83 20.58
C GLU A 4 41.21 1.93 20.45
N GLU A 5 40.91 1.15 21.49
CA GLU A 5 39.71 0.30 21.52
C GLU A 5 38.44 1.15 21.56
N LEU A 6 38.47 2.25 22.33
CA LEU A 6 37.38 3.23 22.37
C LEU A 6 37.18 3.89 20.99
N GLN A 7 38.26 4.23 20.29
CA GLN A 7 38.17 4.81 18.96
C GLN A 7 37.59 3.82 17.94
N LYS A 8 38.07 2.57 17.95
CA LYS A 8 37.52 1.49 17.10
C LYS A 8 36.04 1.23 17.37
N MET A 9 35.60 1.32 18.63
CA MET A 9 34.18 1.23 18.98
C MET A 9 33.36 2.39 18.41
N LYS A 10 33.84 3.64 18.53
CA LYS A 10 33.17 4.82 17.95
C LYS A 10 33.03 4.72 16.44
N ASP A 11 34.07 4.27 15.76
CA ASP A 11 34.04 4.09 14.30
C ASP A 11 33.04 3.01 13.89
N ARG A 12 32.98 1.89 14.64
CA ARG A 12 31.96 0.85 14.44
C ARG A 12 30.54 1.36 14.65
N ILE A 13 30.28 2.14 15.70
CA ILE A 13 28.97 2.76 15.95
C ILE A 13 28.58 3.63 14.75
N LYS A 14 29.49 4.49 14.27
CA LYS A 14 29.22 5.36 13.12
C LYS A 14 28.87 4.59 11.85
N VAL A 15 29.59 3.50 11.57
CA VAL A 15 29.29 2.61 10.43
C VAL A 15 27.92 1.94 10.59
N LEU A 16 27.59 1.46 11.78
CA LEU A 16 26.29 0.83 12.06
C LEU A 16 25.14 1.82 11.92
N GLU A 17 25.29 3.06 12.40
CA GLU A 17 24.30 4.12 12.23
C GLU A 17 24.07 4.47 10.75
N GLN A 18 25.14 4.56 9.97
CA GLN A 18 25.04 4.78 8.52
C GLN A 18 24.30 3.63 7.83
N LYS A 19 24.65 2.37 8.15
CA LYS A 19 23.96 1.19 7.62
C LYS A 19 22.48 1.18 8.01
N LYS A 20 22.16 1.51 9.26
CA LYS A 20 20.77 1.62 9.75
C LYS A 20 19.98 2.63 8.92
N ARG A 21 20.51 3.84 8.73
CA ARG A 21 19.84 4.88 7.91
C ARG A 21 19.60 4.41 6.48
N VAL A 22 20.59 3.79 5.84
CA VAL A 22 20.45 3.26 4.48
C VAL A 22 19.35 2.20 4.40
N LEU A 23 19.30 1.29 5.38
CA LEU A 23 18.26 0.26 5.46
C LEU A 23 16.88 0.87 5.69
N GLU A 24 16.73 1.83 6.59
CA GLU A 24 15.47 2.56 6.82
C GLU A 24 14.98 3.26 5.55
N HIS A 25 15.88 3.90 4.81
CA HIS A 25 15.55 4.52 3.53
C HIS A 25 15.12 3.49 2.48
N LYS A 26 15.78 2.32 2.42
CA LYS A 26 15.39 1.23 1.50
C LYS A 26 13.98 0.71 1.81
N VAL A 27 13.70 0.39 3.07
CA VAL A 27 12.37 -0.07 3.50
C VAL A 27 11.30 0.98 3.21
N SER A 28 11.57 2.25 3.51
CA SER A 28 10.65 3.36 3.19
C SER A 28 10.41 3.50 1.69
N ASN A 29 11.45 3.35 0.86
CA ASN A 29 11.34 3.41 -0.60
C ASN A 29 10.51 2.24 -1.14
N GLU A 30 10.71 1.03 -0.62
CA GLU A 30 9.95 -0.17 -1.01
C GLU A 30 8.48 -0.02 -0.66
N ALA A 31 8.16 0.40 0.57
CA ALA A 31 6.79 0.65 0.99
C ALA A 31 6.09 1.70 0.11
N ARG A 32 6.82 2.76 -0.29
CA ARG A 32 6.30 3.76 -1.24
C ARG A 32 6.04 3.17 -2.62
N LYS A 33 6.97 2.38 -3.17
CA LYS A 33 6.79 1.71 -4.47
C LYS A 33 5.60 0.76 -4.47
N GLU A 34 5.45 -0.04 -3.43
CA GLU A 34 4.33 -0.95 -3.26
C GLU A 34 3.01 -0.19 -3.17
N ARG A 35 2.96 0.87 -2.34
CA ARG A 35 1.78 1.73 -2.24
C ARG A 35 1.40 2.33 -3.59
N THR A 36 2.35 2.86 -4.34
CA THR A 36 2.10 3.45 -5.67
C THR A 36 1.58 2.40 -6.64
N ARG A 37 2.22 1.21 -6.72
CA ARG A 37 1.76 0.11 -7.56
C ARG A 37 0.33 -0.29 -7.24
N ARG A 38 0.03 -0.46 -5.94
CA ARG A 38 -1.32 -0.82 -5.48
C ARG A 38 -2.36 0.24 -5.84
N LEU A 39 -2.02 1.53 -5.69
CA LEU A 39 -2.94 2.62 -6.04
C LEU A 39 -3.22 2.67 -7.54
N ILE A 40 -2.21 2.49 -8.39
CA ILE A 40 -2.37 2.43 -9.84
C ILE A 40 -3.25 1.25 -10.24
N GLN A 41 -2.96 0.06 -9.72
CA GLN A 41 -3.77 -1.14 -10.00
C GLN A 41 -5.23 -0.96 -9.58
N LYS A 42 -5.47 -0.39 -8.39
CA LYS A 42 -6.83 -0.13 -7.92
C LYS A 42 -7.55 0.95 -8.75
N GLY A 43 -6.84 2.00 -9.16
CA GLY A 43 -7.38 3.03 -10.05
C GLY A 43 -7.79 2.46 -11.40
N ALA A 44 -6.91 1.66 -12.03
CA ALA A 44 -7.21 1.01 -13.31
C ALA A 44 -8.43 0.08 -13.25
N LEU A 45 -8.63 -0.64 -12.13
CA LEU A 45 -9.82 -1.47 -11.94
C LEU A 45 -11.10 -0.63 -11.79
N LEU A 46 -10.99 0.52 -11.12
CA LEU A 46 -12.10 1.47 -10.98
C LEU A 46 -12.55 1.97 -12.36
N GLU A 47 -11.59 2.46 -13.16
CA GLU A 47 -11.83 2.93 -14.52
C GLU A 47 -12.41 1.82 -15.41
N LYS A 48 -11.86 0.60 -15.35
CA LYS A 48 -12.32 -0.53 -16.16
C LYS A 48 -13.76 -0.94 -15.90
N TYR A 49 -14.16 -1.03 -14.63
CA TYR A 49 -15.46 -1.61 -14.26
C TYR A 49 -16.57 -0.59 -14.06
N LEU A 50 -16.22 0.67 -13.77
CA LEU A 50 -17.19 1.74 -13.56
C LEU A 50 -17.21 2.77 -14.68
N GLU A 51 -16.32 2.66 -15.68
CA GLU A 51 -16.24 3.57 -16.84
C GLU A 51 -15.97 5.05 -16.45
N GLU A 52 -15.26 5.26 -15.34
CA GLU A 52 -15.15 6.57 -14.66
C GLU A 52 -13.95 7.44 -15.10
N GLU A 53 -13.40 7.25 -16.30
CA GLU A 53 -12.19 7.96 -16.75
C GLU A 53 -12.38 9.49 -16.82
N SER A 54 -13.60 9.95 -17.09
CA SER A 54 -13.95 11.37 -17.18
C SER A 54 -14.54 11.96 -15.89
N MET A 55 -14.65 11.18 -14.82
CA MET A 55 -15.34 11.60 -13.61
C MET A 55 -14.50 12.56 -12.77
N SER A 56 -15.14 13.53 -12.12
CA SER A 56 -14.43 14.41 -11.19
C SER A 56 -14.03 13.64 -9.92
N LEU A 57 -12.92 14.03 -9.27
CA LEU A 57 -12.50 13.43 -7.99
C LEU A 57 -13.63 13.47 -6.94
N LYS A 58 -14.48 14.50 -6.99
CA LYS A 58 -15.57 14.65 -6.05
C LYS A 58 -16.68 13.63 -6.30
N ASP A 59 -17.02 13.42 -7.56
CA ASP A 59 -18.04 12.45 -7.95
C ASP A 59 -17.55 11.04 -7.71
N THR A 60 -16.27 10.75 -7.94
CA THR A 60 -15.66 9.47 -7.58
C THR A 60 -15.73 9.22 -6.07
N GLU A 61 -15.49 10.24 -5.25
CA GLU A 61 -15.65 10.14 -3.80
C GLU A 61 -17.10 9.81 -3.40
N ASN A 62 -18.09 10.45 -4.02
CA ASN A 62 -19.51 10.19 -3.79
C ASN A 62 -19.90 8.78 -4.24
N LEU A 63 -19.46 8.39 -5.44
CA LEU A 63 -19.17 7.04 -5.92
C LEU A 63 -18.93 6.03 -4.81
N LEU A 64 -17.71 6.12 -4.28
CA LEU A 64 -17.19 5.18 -3.31
C LEU A 64 -17.97 5.21 -1.99
N LYS A 65 -18.56 6.35 -1.60
CA LYS A 65 -19.43 6.42 -0.41
C LYS A 65 -20.72 5.60 -0.60
N VAL A 66 -21.37 5.73 -1.76
CA VAL A 66 -22.59 4.95 -2.07
C VAL A 66 -22.26 3.45 -2.06
N LEU A 67 -21.19 3.05 -2.74
CA LEU A 67 -20.75 1.66 -2.78
C LEU A 67 -20.35 1.12 -1.40
N ALA A 68 -19.67 1.93 -0.58
CA ALA A 68 -19.30 1.56 0.78
C ALA A 68 -20.54 1.36 1.66
N ASN A 69 -21.52 2.26 1.58
CA ASN A 69 -22.78 2.12 2.30
C ASN A 69 -23.52 0.86 1.89
N PHE A 70 -23.65 0.60 0.58
CA PHE A 70 -24.26 -0.62 0.07
C PHE A 70 -23.55 -1.88 0.61
N LYS A 71 -22.22 -1.94 0.48
CA LYS A 71 -21.41 -3.06 0.98
C LYS A 71 -21.60 -3.27 2.48
N ASN A 72 -21.59 -2.20 3.27
CA ASN A 72 -21.69 -2.29 4.72
C ASN A 72 -23.07 -2.73 5.20
N ASN A 73 -24.13 -2.39 4.45
CA ASN A 73 -25.50 -2.82 4.75
C ASN A 73 -25.81 -4.22 4.21
N ASN A 74 -25.07 -4.70 3.21
CA ASN A 74 -25.31 -5.98 2.53
C ASN A 74 -24.08 -6.91 2.58
N LYS A 75 -23.35 -6.92 3.70
CA LYS A 75 -22.04 -7.60 3.83
C LYS A 75 -22.07 -9.06 3.39
N GLU A 76 -23.04 -9.83 3.88
CA GLU A 76 -23.14 -11.26 3.60
C GLU A 76 -23.43 -11.53 2.12
N TYR A 77 -24.33 -10.74 1.52
CA TYR A 77 -24.63 -10.82 0.09
C TYR A 77 -23.37 -10.57 -0.73
N VAL A 78 -22.65 -9.48 -0.45
CA VAL A 78 -21.42 -9.13 -1.17
C VAL A 78 -20.35 -10.22 -1.01
N ILE A 79 -20.17 -10.77 0.19
CA ILE A 79 -19.21 -11.87 0.42
C ILE A 79 -19.59 -13.11 -0.40
N ARG A 80 -20.87 -13.47 -0.45
CA ARG A 80 -21.34 -14.61 -1.27
C ARG A 80 -21.06 -14.38 -2.76
N GLN A 81 -21.37 -13.18 -3.26
CA GLN A 81 -21.12 -12.84 -4.66
C GLN A 81 -19.64 -12.84 -5.02
N ILE A 82 -18.76 -12.40 -4.11
CA ILE A 82 -17.30 -12.48 -4.34
C ILE A 82 -16.87 -13.96 -4.42
N LYS A 83 -17.33 -14.80 -3.50
CA LYS A 83 -16.97 -16.22 -3.50
C LYS A 83 -17.43 -16.96 -4.76
N SER A 84 -18.64 -16.68 -5.24
CA SER A 84 -19.12 -17.30 -6.48
C SER A 84 -18.28 -16.92 -7.70
N LEU A 85 -17.74 -15.69 -7.74
CA LEU A 85 -16.85 -15.26 -8.82
C LEU A 85 -15.48 -15.96 -8.74
N ASP A 86 -14.98 -16.27 -7.55
CA ASP A 86 -13.72 -17.01 -7.38
C ASP A 86 -13.87 -18.49 -7.80
N GLU A 87 -15.06 -19.07 -7.62
CA GLU A 87 -15.38 -20.45 -8.00
C GLU A 87 -15.56 -20.63 -9.52
N GLU A 88 -15.98 -19.60 -10.26
CA GLU A 88 -16.11 -19.65 -11.73
C GLU A 88 -14.76 -19.60 -12.48
N VAL A 89 -13.67 -19.26 -11.78
CA VAL A 89 -12.32 -19.13 -12.35
C VAL A 89 -11.50 -20.43 -12.17
N HIS A 90 -12.05 -21.44 -11.49
CA HIS A 90 -11.41 -22.74 -11.22
C HIS A 90 -12.17 -23.90 -11.86
#